data_AF-A0A7C7V1B4-F1
#
_entry.id   AF-A0A7C7V1B4-F1
#
_cell.length_a   1.000
_cell.length_b   1.000
_cell.length_c   1.000
_cell.angle_alpha   90.00
_cell.angle_beta   90.00
_cell.angle_gamma   90.00
#
_symmetry.space_group_name_H-M   'P 1'
#
loop_
_entity.id
_entity.type
_entity.pdbx_description
1 polymer ?
#
loop_
_entity_poly.entity_id
_entity_poly.type
_entity_poly.pdbx_seq_one_letter_code
_entity_poly.pdbx_strand_id
1 'polypeptide(L)'
;MHAQTNEAAGQLVVQTVPDPACRNGMLRVFADWAKALQHVIDHVLSAPECFGWALVIPNYQAFVDPNQVRRRLRYAQKAEKTKGESAQGLYDAYAAAIIGDIKDAVCLGWLASSGAVTVTLGTCGVLVLTVRRNGTCRTVQTAFLPGQGSAAAVVRSRLEPSDGFVFRRDASRDRPRARRHVVQSAREQRARQRRRPGWADEHRLYYDVFKPAVQFIRTRYHSYCDPFGQEQYCDYALLKDVLPRRSRLKLEHWQGYRRKCGRGEYRQ
;
A
#
# COMPACT_ATOMS: atom_id res chain seq x y z
N MET A 1 -24.18 32.49 8.08
CA MET A 1 -24.08 31.53 9.20
C MET A 1 -24.86 30.28 8.84
N HIS A 2 -24.20 29.30 8.23
CA HIS A 2 -24.82 27.99 8.00
C HIS A 2 -24.60 27.14 9.23
N ALA A 3 -25.69 26.83 9.92
CA ALA A 3 -25.71 25.84 10.99
C ALA A 3 -25.27 24.49 10.41
N GLN A 4 -24.07 24.05 10.79
CA GLN A 4 -23.66 22.65 10.63
C GLN A 4 -24.52 21.85 11.60
N THR A 5 -25.46 21.10 11.05
CA THR A 5 -26.24 20.11 11.79
C THR A 5 -25.30 19.06 12.39
N ASN A 6 -25.24 19.05 13.71
CA ASN A 6 -24.59 18.04 14.55
C ASN A 6 -25.33 16.70 14.44
N GLU A 7 -25.18 15.98 13.33
CA GLU A 7 -25.65 14.61 13.17
C GLU A 7 -24.53 13.71 12.64
N ALA A 8 -23.78 13.09 13.55
CA ALA A 8 -23.33 11.69 13.48
C ALA A 8 -22.31 11.40 14.60
N ALA A 9 -22.78 11.16 15.81
CA ALA A 9 -21.97 10.40 16.75
C ALA A 9 -21.72 9.00 16.15
N GLY A 10 -20.46 8.58 16.04
CA GLY A 10 -20.07 7.18 15.81
C GLY A 10 -19.81 6.73 14.37
N GLN A 11 -19.18 7.54 13.53
CA GLN A 11 -18.65 7.09 12.22
C GLN A 11 -17.17 7.41 12.07
N LEU A 12 -16.47 6.65 11.23
CA LEU A 12 -15.08 6.91 10.89
C LEU A 12 -14.93 8.30 10.24
N VAL A 13 -14.06 9.12 10.82
CA VAL A 13 -13.74 10.46 10.33
C VAL A 13 -12.61 10.35 9.30
N VAL A 14 -12.91 10.73 8.06
CA VAL A 14 -11.95 10.67 6.95
C VAL A 14 -10.97 11.84 7.02
N GLN A 15 -9.68 11.54 6.96
CA GLN A 15 -8.61 12.55 7.01
C GLN A 15 -8.55 13.37 5.71
N THR A 16 -8.31 14.68 5.88
CA THR A 16 -7.98 15.59 4.79
C THR A 16 -6.67 16.30 5.10
N VAL A 17 -5.75 16.35 4.14
CA VAL A 17 -4.45 16.98 4.31
C VAL A 17 -4.12 17.91 3.14
N PRO A 18 -3.18 18.86 3.30
CA PRO A 18 -2.62 19.56 2.16
C PRO A 18 -2.07 18.57 1.14
N ASP A 19 -2.44 18.76 -0.13
CA ASP A 19 -1.97 17.92 -1.23
C ASP A 19 -0.53 18.30 -1.56
N PRO A 20 0.47 17.45 -1.29
CA PRO A 20 1.86 17.80 -1.57
C PRO A 20 2.14 17.87 -3.08
N ALA A 21 1.24 17.38 -3.95
CA ALA A 21 1.28 17.53 -5.39
C ALA A 21 0.43 18.69 -5.94
N CYS A 22 -0.17 19.52 -5.07
CA CYS A 22 -0.87 20.75 -5.45
C CYS A 22 -0.71 21.80 -4.36
N ARG A 23 0.04 22.87 -4.65
CA ARG A 23 0.48 23.88 -3.65
C ARG A 23 -0.64 24.46 -2.77
N ASN A 24 -1.88 24.49 -3.29
CA ASN A 24 -3.06 25.00 -2.57
C ASN A 24 -4.22 23.98 -2.55
N GLY A 25 -3.95 22.72 -2.91
CA GLY A 25 -4.95 21.67 -2.94
C GLY A 25 -5.09 20.98 -1.59
N MET A 26 -6.28 20.44 -1.34
CA MET A 26 -6.51 19.50 -0.25
C MET A 26 -6.69 18.10 -0.85
N LEU A 27 -6.03 17.12 -0.25
CA LEU A 27 -6.15 15.70 -0.54
C LEU A 27 -7.00 15.05 0.54
N ARG A 28 -8.12 14.46 0.11
CA ARG A 28 -8.93 13.60 0.97
C ARG A 28 -8.43 12.16 0.84
N VAL A 29 -8.08 11.51 1.96
CA VAL A 29 -7.49 10.16 1.92
C VAL A 29 -8.49 9.11 1.43
N PHE A 30 -9.80 9.34 1.55
CA PHE A 30 -10.83 8.55 0.86
C PHE A 30 -12.05 9.41 0.53
N ALA A 31 -12.90 8.94 -0.39
CA ALA A 31 -14.09 9.69 -0.79
C ALA A 31 -15.12 9.84 0.33
N ASP A 32 -15.23 8.84 1.19
CA ASP A 32 -16.18 8.75 2.30
C ASP A 32 -15.70 7.70 3.33
N TRP A 33 -16.38 7.63 4.47
CA TRP A 33 -16.02 6.73 5.57
C TRP A 33 -16.18 5.25 5.19
N ALA A 34 -17.16 4.92 4.34
CA ALA A 34 -17.45 3.54 3.95
C ALA A 34 -16.31 3.01 3.07
N LYS A 35 -15.80 3.81 2.14
CA LYS A 35 -14.61 3.51 1.34
C LYS A 35 -13.37 3.38 2.22
N ALA A 36 -13.16 4.29 3.17
CA ALA A 36 -12.03 4.21 4.09
C ALA A 36 -12.06 2.91 4.92
N LEU A 37 -13.22 2.57 5.49
CA LEU A 37 -13.40 1.35 6.26
C LEU A 37 -13.18 0.10 5.41
N GLN A 38 -13.78 0.06 4.21
CA GLN A 38 -13.59 -1.05 3.28
C GLN A 38 -12.12 -1.27 2.95
N HIS A 39 -11.36 -0.18 2.71
CA HIS A 39 -9.92 -0.27 2.47
C HIS A 39 -9.14 -0.81 3.67
N VAL A 40 -9.46 -0.36 4.89
CA VAL A 40 -8.82 -0.89 6.11
C VAL A 40 -9.08 -2.39 6.24
N ILE A 41 -10.31 -2.84 5.99
CA ILE A 41 -10.65 -4.26 6.09
C ILE A 41 -10.00 -5.07 4.95
N ASP A 42 -10.05 -4.59 3.70
CA ASP A 42 -9.56 -5.30 2.50
C ASP A 42 -8.04 -5.38 2.42
N HIS A 43 -7.35 -4.31 2.81
CA HIS A 43 -5.91 -4.19 2.58
C HIS A 43 -5.12 -4.21 3.88
N VAL A 44 -5.60 -3.55 4.93
CA VAL A 44 -4.82 -3.36 6.16
C VAL A 44 -4.97 -4.57 7.10
N LEU A 45 -6.16 -5.18 7.17
CA LEU A 45 -6.46 -6.30 8.07
C LEU A 45 -6.39 -7.69 7.40
N SER A 46 -6.62 -7.77 6.08
CA SER A 46 -6.63 -9.05 5.38
C SER A 46 -5.22 -9.51 4.96
N ALA A 47 -5.01 -10.83 4.98
CA ALA A 47 -3.78 -11.41 4.46
C ALA A 47 -3.86 -11.48 2.92
N PRO A 48 -2.71 -11.44 2.23
CA PRO A 48 -1.34 -11.31 2.76
C PRO A 48 -0.90 -9.85 3.07
N GLU A 49 -1.68 -8.84 2.68
CA GLU A 49 -1.23 -7.44 2.75
C GLU A 49 -0.99 -6.92 4.18
N CYS A 50 -1.73 -7.41 5.18
CA CYS A 50 -1.54 -7.02 6.58
C CYS A 50 -0.09 -7.20 7.09
N PHE A 51 0.67 -8.18 6.57
CA PHE A 51 2.07 -8.36 6.95
C PHE A 51 2.98 -7.23 6.43
N GLY A 52 2.68 -6.71 5.23
CA GLY A 52 3.36 -5.54 4.69
C GLY A 52 2.97 -4.28 5.45
N TRP A 53 1.68 -4.11 5.74
CA TRP A 53 1.20 -2.96 6.51
C TRP A 53 1.74 -2.92 7.93
N ALA A 54 1.98 -4.08 8.56
CA ALA A 54 2.64 -4.16 9.86
C ALA A 54 4.10 -3.64 9.85
N LEU A 55 4.75 -3.58 8.68
CA LEU A 55 6.08 -2.97 8.50
C LEU A 55 6.01 -1.48 8.15
N VAL A 56 4.89 -1.04 7.56
CA VAL A 56 4.69 0.34 7.08
C VAL A 56 4.09 1.23 8.17
N ILE A 57 3.13 0.71 8.94
CA ILE A 57 2.40 1.46 9.97
C ILE A 57 3.13 1.31 11.31
N PRO A 58 3.64 2.40 11.90
CA PRO A 58 4.24 2.35 13.23
C PRO A 58 3.23 1.83 14.26
N ASN A 59 3.69 0.98 15.18
CA ASN A 59 2.86 0.41 16.25
C ASN A 59 1.62 -0.37 15.76
N TYR A 60 1.63 -0.92 14.54
CA TYR A 60 0.51 -1.72 14.01
C TYR A 60 0.02 -2.80 14.99
N GLN A 61 0.95 -3.47 15.67
CA GLN A 61 0.66 -4.55 16.62
C GLN A 61 -0.13 -4.09 17.85
N ALA A 62 -0.13 -2.80 18.18
CA ALA A 62 -0.97 -2.25 19.24
C ALA A 62 -2.47 -2.30 18.88
N PHE A 63 -2.80 -2.29 17.58
CA PHE A 63 -4.18 -2.45 17.11
C PHE A 63 -4.52 -3.94 16.94
N VAL A 64 -3.69 -4.68 16.21
CA VAL A 64 -3.91 -6.10 15.95
C VAL A 64 -2.62 -6.84 15.56
N ASP A 65 -2.47 -8.08 16.03
CA ASP A 65 -1.35 -8.94 15.64
C ASP A 65 -1.58 -9.50 14.21
N PRO A 66 -0.68 -9.23 13.24
CA PRO A 66 -0.80 -9.72 11.87
C PRO A 66 -0.68 -11.25 11.74
N ASN A 67 -0.31 -11.97 12.80
CA ASN A 67 -0.29 -13.44 12.82
C ASN A 67 -1.58 -14.06 13.38
N GLN A 68 -2.42 -13.29 14.09
CA GLN A 68 -3.63 -13.81 14.74
C GLN A 68 -4.87 -13.60 13.87
N VAL A 69 -5.14 -14.55 12.97
CA VAL A 69 -6.23 -14.47 11.98
C VAL A 69 -7.59 -14.19 12.64
N ARG A 70 -7.93 -14.93 13.70
CA ARG A 70 -9.19 -14.75 14.43
C ARG A 70 -9.33 -13.36 15.04
N ARG A 71 -8.24 -12.76 15.56
CA ARG A 71 -8.27 -11.40 16.11
C ARG A 71 -8.52 -10.37 15.02
N ARG A 72 -7.90 -10.52 13.84
CA ARG A 72 -8.14 -9.62 12.69
C ARG A 72 -9.59 -9.67 12.21
N LEU A 73 -10.17 -10.86 12.09
CA LEU A 73 -11.57 -11.01 11.69
C LEU A 73 -12.53 -10.39 12.71
N ARG A 74 -12.30 -10.61 14.02
CA ARG A 74 -13.11 -9.97 15.07
C ARG A 74 -12.98 -8.44 15.04
N TYR A 75 -11.78 -7.92 14.81
CA TYR A 75 -11.53 -6.49 14.67
C TYR A 75 -12.31 -5.93 13.48
N ALA A 76 -12.21 -6.56 12.31
CA ALA A 76 -12.94 -6.18 11.10
C ALA A 76 -14.46 -6.16 11.32
N GLN A 77 -15.03 -7.23 11.90
CA GLN A 77 -16.45 -7.31 12.22
C GLN A 77 -16.91 -6.22 13.20
N LYS A 78 -16.09 -5.92 14.21
CA LYS A 78 -16.37 -4.82 15.14
C LYS A 78 -16.37 -3.47 14.42
N ALA A 79 -15.38 -3.25 13.56
CA ALA A 79 -15.27 -2.03 12.75
C ALA A 79 -16.49 -1.83 11.85
N GLU A 80 -16.97 -2.87 11.17
CA GLU A 80 -18.20 -2.83 10.37
C GLU A 80 -19.42 -2.47 11.22
N LYS A 81 -19.60 -3.15 12.36
CA LYS A 81 -20.74 -2.92 13.27
C LYS A 81 -20.78 -1.49 13.81
N THR A 82 -19.62 -0.88 14.04
CA THR A 82 -19.50 0.50 14.55
C THR A 82 -19.29 1.52 13.43
N LYS A 83 -19.59 1.20 12.16
CA LYS A 83 -19.39 2.10 11.00
C LYS A 83 -17.98 2.74 10.98
N GLY A 84 -16.99 1.96 11.39
CA GLY A 84 -15.57 2.31 11.43
C GLY A 84 -15.10 3.08 12.66
N GLU A 85 -15.97 3.49 13.58
CA GLU A 85 -15.59 4.21 14.81
C GLU A 85 -14.51 3.44 15.60
N SER A 86 -14.74 2.15 15.85
CA SER A 86 -13.76 1.29 16.55
C SER A 86 -12.46 1.06 15.79
N ALA A 87 -12.39 1.42 14.50
CA ALA A 87 -11.20 1.35 13.68
C ALA A 87 -10.50 2.69 13.46
N GLN A 88 -10.99 3.79 14.06
CA GLN A 88 -10.47 5.15 13.83
C GLN A 88 -8.95 5.23 14.04
N GLY A 89 -8.42 4.70 15.15
CA GLY A 89 -6.98 4.76 15.43
C GLY A 89 -6.11 4.02 14.40
N LEU A 90 -6.56 2.85 13.92
CA LEU A 90 -5.87 2.11 12.86
C LEU A 90 -5.95 2.86 11.52
N TYR A 91 -7.11 3.46 11.23
CA TYR A 91 -7.31 4.27 10.04
C TYR A 91 -6.41 5.52 10.05
N ASP A 92 -6.30 6.23 11.17
CA ASP A 92 -5.43 7.41 11.30
C ASP A 92 -3.97 7.04 11.08
N ALA A 93 -3.51 5.91 11.64
CA ALA A 93 -2.15 5.41 11.45
C ALA A 93 -1.88 5.01 9.98
N TYR A 94 -2.86 4.37 9.33
CA TYR A 94 -2.83 4.04 7.90
C TYR A 94 -2.79 5.29 7.01
N ALA A 95 -3.66 6.27 7.28
CA ALA A 95 -3.69 7.55 6.59
C ALA A 95 -2.35 8.29 6.74
N ALA A 96 -1.79 8.33 7.95
CA ALA A 96 -0.48 8.93 8.20
C ALA A 96 0.65 8.26 7.39
N ALA A 97 0.61 6.93 7.24
CA ALA A 97 1.55 6.21 6.38
C ALA A 97 1.41 6.59 4.90
N ILE A 98 0.18 6.67 4.37
CA ILE A 98 -0.10 7.13 3.01
C ILE A 98 0.46 8.54 2.80
N ILE A 99 0.08 9.48 3.66
CA ILE A 99 0.51 10.89 3.57
C ILE A 99 2.03 10.97 3.62
N GLY A 100 2.62 10.18 4.50
CA GLY A 100 4.05 10.03 4.63
C GLY A 100 4.75 9.59 3.34
N ASP A 101 4.23 8.56 2.68
CA ASP A 101 4.79 8.05 1.43
C ASP A 101 4.56 9.00 0.25
N ILE A 102 3.46 9.75 0.22
CA ILE A 102 3.27 10.80 -0.78
C ILE A 102 4.31 11.92 -0.60
N LYS A 103 4.59 12.35 0.65
CA LYS A 103 5.64 13.35 0.93
C LYS A 103 7.01 12.86 0.47
N ASP A 104 7.33 11.61 0.76
CA ASP A 104 8.57 10.97 0.28
C ASP A 104 8.63 10.99 -1.26
N ALA A 105 7.53 10.64 -1.93
CA ALA A 105 7.45 10.63 -3.38
C ALA A 105 7.68 12.02 -3.99
N VAL A 106 7.10 13.06 -3.40
CA VAL A 106 7.33 14.46 -3.82
C VAL A 106 8.79 14.86 -3.60
N CYS A 107 9.37 14.55 -2.44
CA CYS A 107 10.78 14.84 -2.13
C CYS A 107 11.77 14.16 -3.12
N LEU A 108 11.40 13.00 -3.65
CA LEU A 108 12.24 12.19 -4.54
C LEU A 108 11.90 12.35 -6.02
N GLY A 109 10.80 13.06 -6.35
CA GLY A 109 10.27 13.12 -7.71
C GLY A 109 9.68 11.80 -8.21
N TRP A 110 9.24 10.90 -7.31
CA TRP A 110 8.63 9.60 -7.65
C TRP A 110 7.12 9.71 -7.83
N LEU A 111 6.70 10.63 -8.68
CA LEU A 111 5.32 10.89 -9.03
C LEU A 111 5.16 11.04 -10.54
N ALA A 112 4.01 10.64 -11.05
CA ALA A 112 3.65 10.80 -12.45
C ALA A 112 2.15 11.08 -12.57
N SER A 113 1.73 11.75 -13.65
CA SER A 113 0.32 12.07 -13.86
C SER A 113 -0.08 11.99 -15.33
N SER A 114 -1.31 11.53 -15.57
CA SER A 114 -2.00 11.54 -16.87
C SER A 114 -3.02 12.68 -16.98
N GLY A 115 -3.00 13.65 -16.05
CA GLY A 115 -4.00 14.71 -15.91
C GLY A 115 -5.22 14.30 -15.08
N ALA A 116 -5.83 13.15 -15.37
CA ALA A 116 -6.96 12.61 -14.60
C ALA A 116 -6.51 11.92 -13.30
N VAL A 117 -5.38 11.22 -13.36
CA VAL A 117 -4.80 10.46 -12.26
C VAL A 117 -3.40 10.98 -11.96
N THR A 118 -3.04 11.01 -10.67
CA THR A 118 -1.68 11.16 -10.18
C THR A 118 -1.30 9.91 -9.41
N VAL A 119 -0.18 9.30 -9.77
CA VAL A 119 0.35 8.11 -9.11
C VAL A 119 1.64 8.48 -8.39
N THR A 120 1.79 7.99 -7.17
CA THR A 120 2.99 8.18 -6.35
C THR A 120 3.44 6.85 -5.73
N LEU A 121 4.73 6.73 -5.46
CA LEU A 121 5.30 5.65 -4.66
C LEU A 121 6.30 6.26 -3.67
N GLY A 122 6.10 6.04 -2.37
CA GLY A 122 7.02 6.51 -1.34
C GLY A 122 8.09 5.48 -0.96
N THR A 123 8.92 5.82 0.04
CA THR A 123 10.02 4.93 0.45
C THR A 123 9.57 3.74 1.28
N CYS A 124 8.36 3.75 1.87
CA CYS A 124 7.81 2.56 2.51
C CYS A 124 7.22 1.56 1.49
N GLY A 125 7.06 1.99 0.22
CA GLY A 125 6.55 1.14 -0.86
C GLY A 125 5.03 1.18 -1.00
N VAL A 126 4.37 2.18 -0.42
CA VAL A 126 2.95 2.44 -0.62
C VAL A 126 2.76 3.12 -1.97
N LEU A 127 2.01 2.46 -2.84
CA LEU A 127 1.59 3.04 -4.12
C LEU A 127 0.22 3.69 -3.93
N VAL A 128 0.13 4.98 -4.27
CA VAL A 128 -1.08 5.77 -4.08
C VAL A 128 -1.56 6.29 -5.43
N LEU A 129 -2.82 6.02 -5.75
CA LEU A 129 -3.52 6.60 -6.89
C LEU A 129 -4.45 7.70 -6.39
N THR A 130 -4.25 8.90 -6.91
CA THR A 130 -5.06 10.07 -6.60
C THR A 130 -5.81 10.50 -7.84
N VAL A 131 -7.12 10.70 -7.71
CA VAL A 131 -7.99 11.17 -8.80
C VAL A 131 -8.49 12.56 -8.52
N ARG A 132 -8.67 13.35 -9.57
CA ARG A 132 -9.30 14.67 -9.47
C ARG A 132 -10.82 14.50 -9.53
N ARG A 133 -11.54 15.01 -8.53
CA ARG A 133 -13.01 15.10 -8.53
C ARG A 133 -13.45 16.56 -8.48
N ASN A 134 -14.46 16.89 -9.28
CA ASN A 134 -15.13 18.20 -9.28
C ASN A 134 -14.17 19.41 -9.38
N GLY A 135 -13.13 19.29 -10.20
CA GLY A 135 -12.26 20.41 -10.55
C GLY A 135 -11.23 20.85 -9.50
N THR A 136 -11.47 20.69 -8.19
CA THR A 136 -10.56 21.22 -7.14
C THR A 136 -10.11 20.21 -6.09
N CYS A 137 -10.91 19.20 -5.76
CA CYS A 137 -10.57 18.25 -4.70
C CYS A 137 -9.93 16.99 -5.29
N ARG A 138 -8.79 16.59 -4.72
CA ARG A 138 -8.18 15.31 -5.03
C ARG A 138 -8.55 14.29 -3.97
N THR A 139 -8.85 13.08 -4.41
CA THR A 139 -9.16 11.97 -3.52
C THR A 139 -8.24 10.81 -3.82
N VAL A 140 -7.66 10.20 -2.78
CA VAL A 140 -6.98 8.91 -2.95
C VAL A 140 -8.04 7.87 -3.31
N GLN A 141 -7.95 7.35 -4.52
CA GLN A 141 -8.83 6.29 -5.02
C GLN A 141 -8.44 4.96 -4.40
N THR A 142 -7.14 4.70 -4.26
CA THR A 142 -6.61 3.49 -3.62
C THR A 142 -5.17 3.73 -3.17
N ALA A 143 -4.79 3.06 -2.08
CA ALA A 143 -3.42 2.98 -1.60
C ALA A 143 -3.13 1.55 -1.14
N PHE A 144 -2.15 0.91 -1.76
CA PHE A 144 -1.83 -0.51 -1.53
C PHE A 144 -0.33 -0.77 -1.62
N LEU A 145 0.08 -2.00 -1.26
CA LEU A 145 1.47 -2.45 -1.31
C LEU A 145 1.66 -3.39 -2.52
N PRO A 146 2.20 -2.90 -3.66
CA PRO A 146 2.25 -3.69 -4.87
C PRO A 146 3.11 -4.96 -4.70
N GLY A 147 2.60 -6.08 -5.20
CA GLY A 147 3.26 -7.37 -5.10
C GLY A 147 3.15 -8.06 -3.74
N GLN A 148 2.34 -7.53 -2.80
CA GLN A 148 2.05 -8.21 -1.54
C GLN A 148 0.93 -9.25 -1.63
N GLY A 149 -0.02 -9.15 -2.57
CA GLY A 149 -1.12 -10.10 -2.70
C GLY A 149 -1.90 -10.00 -4.00
N SER A 150 -2.85 -10.91 -4.19
CA SER A 150 -3.88 -10.87 -5.24
C SER A 150 -5.26 -10.70 -4.61
N ALA A 151 -6.22 -10.15 -5.35
CA ALA A 151 -7.60 -10.03 -4.88
C ALA A 151 -8.18 -11.39 -4.42
N ALA A 152 -7.84 -12.48 -5.13
CA ALA A 152 -8.24 -13.83 -4.76
C ALA A 152 -7.66 -14.28 -3.40
N ALA A 153 -6.42 -13.92 -3.09
CA ALA A 153 -5.80 -14.24 -1.79
C ALA A 153 -6.46 -13.46 -0.64
N VAL A 154 -6.82 -12.20 -0.88
CA VAL A 154 -7.57 -11.36 0.07
C VAL A 154 -8.93 -11.99 0.38
N VAL A 155 -9.69 -12.35 -0.66
CA VAL A 155 -11.00 -13.03 -0.51
C VAL A 155 -10.84 -14.34 0.27
N ARG A 156 -9.87 -15.19 -0.10
CA ARG A 156 -9.62 -16.45 0.61
C ARG A 156 -9.31 -16.24 2.09
N SER A 157 -8.52 -15.23 2.44
CA SER A 157 -8.14 -14.94 3.83
C SER A 157 -9.34 -14.60 4.73
N ARG A 158 -10.47 -14.19 4.14
CA ARG A 158 -11.72 -13.92 4.86
C ARG A 158 -12.57 -15.15 5.07
N LEU A 159 -12.59 -16.02 4.06
CA LEU A 159 -13.46 -17.20 4.03
C LEU A 159 -12.84 -18.39 4.76
N GLU A 160 -11.51 -18.50 4.76
CA GLU A 160 -10.79 -19.66 5.31
C GLU A 160 -9.82 -19.23 6.44
N PRO A 161 -10.33 -18.99 7.66
CA PRO A 161 -9.48 -18.68 8.81
C PRO A 161 -8.66 -19.92 9.22
N SER A 162 -7.49 -20.09 8.62
CA SER A 162 -6.50 -21.08 9.05
C SER A 162 -5.39 -20.41 9.88
N ASP A 163 -5.13 -20.93 11.08
CA ASP A 163 -4.13 -20.39 12.03
C ASP A 163 -2.66 -20.70 11.61
N GLY A 164 -2.40 -20.88 10.31
CA GLY A 164 -1.12 -21.36 9.79
C GLY A 164 -0.71 -20.74 8.45
N PHE A 165 -1.10 -19.49 8.17
CA PHE A 165 -0.73 -18.85 6.90
C PHE A 165 0.79 -18.57 6.84
N VAL A 166 1.53 -19.51 6.28
CA VAL A 166 2.91 -19.26 5.83
C VAL A 166 2.81 -18.38 4.59
N PHE A 167 3.39 -17.18 4.65
CA PHE A 167 3.53 -16.29 3.50
C PHE A 167 4.25 -17.01 2.35
N ARG A 168 3.48 -17.65 1.47
CA ARG A 168 3.91 -18.04 0.13
C ARG A 168 3.52 -16.90 -0.77
N ARG A 169 4.52 -16.31 -1.45
CA ARG A 169 4.22 -15.53 -2.66
C ARG A 169 3.45 -16.45 -3.59
N ASP A 170 2.16 -16.22 -3.73
CA ASP A 170 1.44 -16.72 -4.88
C ASP A 170 2.03 -15.98 -6.08
N ALA A 171 2.97 -16.65 -6.74
CA ALA A 171 3.32 -16.33 -8.11
C ALA A 171 2.03 -16.51 -8.91
N SER A 172 1.32 -15.41 -9.17
CA SER A 172 0.12 -15.41 -9.99
C SER A 172 0.34 -16.31 -11.21
N ARG A 173 -0.46 -17.36 -11.31
CA ARG A 173 -0.48 -18.31 -12.44
C ARG A 173 -1.14 -17.70 -13.69
N ASP A 174 -1.14 -16.39 -13.82
CA ASP A 174 -1.48 -15.74 -15.08
C ASP A 174 -0.27 -15.86 -16.00
N ARG A 175 -0.27 -16.90 -16.82
CA ARG A 175 0.59 -16.98 -17.99
C ARG A 175 0.21 -15.83 -18.93
N PRO A 176 1.20 -15.00 -19.31
CA PRO A 176 1.49 -14.90 -20.73
C PRO A 176 2.97 -15.21 -21.02
N ARG A 177 3.15 -16.02 -22.07
CA ARG A 177 4.35 -16.30 -22.87
C ARG A 177 5.70 -15.71 -22.39
N ALA A 178 6.58 -16.64 -22.01
CA ALA A 178 8.02 -16.68 -22.31
C ALA A 178 8.76 -15.34 -22.48
N ARG A 179 8.98 -14.63 -21.38
CA ARG A 179 10.20 -13.83 -21.19
C ARG A 179 10.77 -14.17 -19.82
N ARG A 180 12.10 -14.28 -19.73
CA ARG A 180 12.89 -14.55 -18.52
C ARG A 180 12.50 -13.60 -17.37
N HIS A 181 11.37 -13.84 -16.72
CA HIS A 181 11.13 -13.35 -15.39
C HIS A 181 12.18 -14.03 -14.53
N VAL A 182 12.97 -13.22 -13.85
CA VAL A 182 13.92 -13.65 -12.83
C VAL A 182 13.08 -14.35 -11.76
N VAL A 183 12.82 -15.64 -11.97
CA VAL A 183 12.45 -16.56 -10.91
C VAL A 183 13.65 -16.49 -9.99
N GLN A 184 13.49 -15.69 -8.93
CA GLN A 184 14.42 -15.64 -7.83
C GLN A 184 14.67 -17.11 -7.48
N SER A 185 15.88 -17.61 -7.75
CA SER A 185 16.11 -19.06 -7.74
C SER A 185 15.63 -19.62 -6.41
N ALA A 186 15.08 -20.84 -6.37
CA ALA A 186 14.64 -21.44 -5.12
C ALA A 186 15.75 -21.40 -4.04
N ARG A 187 17.01 -21.43 -4.48
CA ARG A 187 18.20 -21.20 -3.66
C ARG A 187 18.26 -19.79 -3.05
N GLU A 188 18.05 -18.74 -3.82
CA GLU A 188 18.01 -17.35 -3.33
C GLU A 188 16.83 -17.13 -2.36
N GLN A 189 15.66 -17.70 -2.65
CA GLN A 189 14.52 -17.66 -1.73
C GLN A 189 14.82 -18.37 -0.40
N ARG A 190 15.41 -19.57 -0.44
CA ARG A 190 15.83 -20.29 0.78
C ARG A 190 16.91 -19.55 1.55
N ALA A 191 17.92 -19.02 0.87
CA ALA A 191 18.97 -18.22 1.51
C ALA A 191 18.40 -16.98 2.19
N ARG A 192 17.43 -16.31 1.56
CA ARG A 192 16.71 -15.19 2.13
C ARG A 192 15.89 -15.59 3.36
N GLN A 193 15.13 -16.68 3.28
CA GLN A 193 14.35 -17.19 4.41
C GLN A 193 15.23 -17.50 5.63
N ARG A 194 16.43 -18.05 5.42
CA ARG A 194 17.39 -18.31 6.50
C ARG A 194 17.92 -17.03 7.16
N ARG A 195 18.08 -15.94 6.40
CA ARG A 195 18.59 -14.66 6.92
C ARG A 195 17.51 -13.79 7.56
N ARG A 196 16.25 -14.00 7.19
CA ARG A 196 15.10 -13.18 7.59
C ARG A 196 14.92 -13.00 9.11
N PRO A 197 15.12 -14.02 9.97
CA PRO A 197 14.96 -13.84 11.42
C PRO A 197 15.87 -12.77 12.01
N GLY A 198 17.10 -12.62 11.49
CA GLY A 198 18.07 -11.63 11.94
C GLY A 198 17.94 -10.25 11.27
N TRP A 199 16.93 -10.04 10.43
CA TRP A 199 16.72 -8.74 9.78
C TRP A 199 16.05 -7.75 10.73
N ALA A 200 16.68 -6.58 10.86
CA ALA A 200 16.04 -5.38 11.40
C ALA A 200 14.82 -4.97 10.54
N ASP A 201 13.91 -4.18 11.12
CA ASP A 201 12.67 -3.79 10.46
C ASP A 201 12.89 -3.04 9.14
N GLU A 202 13.93 -2.21 9.05
CA GLU A 202 14.28 -1.55 7.78
C GLU A 202 14.61 -2.55 6.67
N HIS A 203 15.33 -3.62 6.99
CA HIS A 203 15.68 -4.64 6.01
C HIS A 203 14.42 -5.38 5.55
N ARG A 204 13.51 -5.68 6.48
CA ARG A 204 12.20 -6.28 6.17
C ARG A 204 11.38 -5.34 5.29
N LEU A 205 11.25 -4.07 5.66
CA LEU A 205 10.54 -3.07 4.86
C LEU A 205 11.11 -2.98 3.43
N TYR A 206 12.42 -2.92 3.29
CA TYR A 206 13.07 -2.88 1.99
C TYR A 206 12.81 -4.13 1.15
N TYR A 207 13.15 -5.30 1.69
CA TYR A 207 13.13 -6.54 0.91
C TYR A 207 11.72 -7.10 0.74
N ASP A 208 10.88 -6.99 1.77
CA ASP A 208 9.53 -7.54 1.80
C ASP A 208 8.53 -6.60 1.13
N VAL A 209 8.68 -5.26 1.22
CA VAL A 209 7.67 -4.30 0.71
C VAL A 209 8.19 -3.44 -0.45
N PHE A 210 9.17 -2.55 -0.19
CA PHE A 210 9.57 -1.53 -1.17
C PHE A 210 10.15 -2.11 -2.47
N LYS A 211 11.15 -3.00 -2.36
CA LYS A 211 11.80 -3.59 -3.54
C LYS A 211 10.79 -4.38 -4.39
N PRO A 212 9.92 -5.24 -3.82
CA PRO A 212 8.84 -5.88 -4.57
C PRO A 212 7.89 -4.89 -5.25
N ALA A 213 7.53 -3.78 -4.60
CA ALA A 213 6.66 -2.77 -5.18
C ALA A 213 7.26 -2.15 -6.47
N VAL A 214 8.53 -1.73 -6.41
CA VAL A 214 9.22 -1.20 -7.61
C VAL A 214 9.37 -2.27 -8.69
N GLN A 215 9.64 -3.51 -8.30
CA GLN A 215 9.73 -4.62 -9.24
C GLN A 215 8.40 -4.89 -9.94
N PHE A 216 7.30 -4.87 -9.21
CA PHE A 216 5.93 -5.03 -9.72
C PHE A 216 5.63 -3.97 -10.77
N ILE A 217 5.79 -2.69 -10.42
CA ILE A 217 5.53 -1.55 -11.33
C ILE A 217 6.33 -1.69 -12.62
N ARG A 218 7.63 -2.01 -12.51
CA ARG A 218 8.52 -2.15 -13.67
C ARG A 218 8.13 -3.29 -14.61
N THR A 219 7.40 -4.30 -14.14
CA THR A 219 6.94 -5.42 -14.98
C THR A 219 5.62 -5.19 -15.70
N ARG A 220 4.85 -4.15 -15.36
CA ARG A 220 3.53 -3.90 -15.93
C ARG A 220 3.61 -3.08 -17.21
N TYR A 221 2.79 -3.33 -18.22
CA TYR A 221 2.74 -2.47 -19.41
C TYR A 221 1.76 -1.31 -19.16
N HIS A 222 1.98 -0.16 -19.81
CA HIS A 222 1.10 0.99 -19.66
C HIS A 222 -0.29 0.70 -20.23
N SER A 223 -0.34 0.10 -21.42
CA SER A 223 -1.54 -0.51 -21.99
C SER A 223 -1.27 -1.95 -22.39
N TYR A 224 -2.31 -2.78 -22.34
CA TYR A 224 -2.33 -4.13 -22.90
C TYR A 224 -3.74 -4.49 -23.35
N CYS A 225 -3.88 -5.30 -24.39
CA CYS A 225 -5.17 -5.89 -24.75
C CYS A 225 -5.42 -7.12 -23.89
N ASP A 226 -6.61 -7.20 -23.29
CA ASP A 226 -7.05 -8.42 -22.62
C ASP A 226 -7.40 -9.54 -23.64
N PRO A 227 -7.74 -10.77 -23.20
CA PRO A 227 -8.10 -11.85 -24.12
C PRO A 227 -9.31 -11.57 -25.01
N PHE A 228 -10.12 -10.56 -24.69
CA PHE A 228 -11.29 -10.12 -25.46
C PHE A 228 -10.96 -8.94 -26.39
N GLY A 229 -9.69 -8.52 -26.46
CA GLY A 229 -9.23 -7.41 -27.28
C GLY A 229 -9.50 -6.03 -26.68
N GLN A 230 -10.02 -5.94 -25.45
CA GLN A 230 -10.27 -4.65 -24.80
C GLN A 230 -8.95 -4.08 -24.29
N GLU A 231 -8.72 -2.80 -24.58
CA GLU A 231 -7.53 -2.11 -24.10
C GLU A 231 -7.67 -1.81 -22.61
N GLN A 232 -6.73 -2.32 -21.83
CA GLN A 232 -6.63 -2.11 -20.39
C GLN A 232 -5.46 -1.16 -20.10
N TYR A 233 -5.74 -0.15 -19.28
CA TYR A 233 -4.74 0.83 -18.86
C TYR A 233 -4.27 0.54 -17.44
N CYS A 234 -2.97 0.72 -17.23
CA CYS A 234 -2.32 0.43 -15.98
C CYS A 234 -1.66 1.71 -15.46
N ASP A 235 -2.43 2.55 -14.77
CA ASP A 235 -1.98 3.89 -14.34
C ASP A 235 -0.65 3.84 -13.58
N TYR A 236 -0.41 2.80 -12.77
CA TYR A 236 0.84 2.67 -12.03
C TYR A 236 2.08 2.45 -12.90
N ALA A 237 1.94 2.06 -14.16
CA ALA A 237 3.05 1.99 -15.10
C ALA A 237 3.64 3.37 -15.45
N LEU A 238 2.90 4.46 -15.21
CA LEU A 238 3.38 5.84 -15.38
C LEU A 238 4.64 6.13 -14.54
N LEU A 239 4.83 5.41 -13.43
CA LEU A 239 5.97 5.60 -12.54
C LEU A 239 7.29 5.03 -13.07
N LYS A 240 7.29 4.27 -14.17
CA LYS A 240 8.49 3.54 -14.63
C LYS A 240 9.69 4.44 -14.92
N ASP A 241 9.42 5.63 -15.45
CA ASP A 241 10.45 6.55 -15.94
C ASP A 241 11.03 7.39 -14.80
N VAL A 242 10.26 7.59 -13.73
CA VAL A 242 10.68 8.36 -12.54
C VAL A 242 11.29 7.48 -11.45
N LEU A 243 10.97 6.19 -11.40
CA LEU A 243 11.50 5.28 -10.39
C LEU A 243 12.94 4.82 -10.68
N PRO A 244 13.77 4.59 -9.64
CA PRO A 244 15.14 4.12 -9.80
C PRO A 244 15.24 2.87 -10.67
N ARG A 245 16.27 2.82 -11.52
CA ARG A 245 16.60 1.63 -12.32
C ARG A 245 16.90 0.45 -11.40
N ARG A 246 16.59 -0.78 -11.84
CA ARG A 246 16.81 -2.01 -11.05
C ARG A 246 18.25 -2.15 -10.54
N SER A 247 19.24 -1.73 -11.33
CA SER A 247 20.66 -1.73 -10.93
C SER A 247 20.97 -0.82 -9.74
N ARG A 248 20.14 0.21 -9.51
CA ARG A 248 20.24 1.15 -8.38
C ARG A 248 19.32 0.79 -7.22
N LEU A 249 18.54 -0.29 -7.30
CA LEU A 249 17.75 -0.81 -6.18
C LEU A 249 18.63 -1.72 -5.29
N LYS A 250 19.62 -1.11 -4.65
CA LYS A 250 20.37 -1.71 -3.53
C LYS A 250 19.81 -1.15 -2.21
N LEU A 251 19.95 -1.91 -1.13
CA LEU A 251 19.47 -1.51 0.20
C LEU A 251 20.09 -0.17 0.62
N GLU A 252 21.40 0.00 0.43
CA GLU A 252 22.14 1.22 0.77
C GLU A 252 21.59 2.48 0.07
N HIS A 253 21.27 2.37 -1.23
CA HIS A 253 20.68 3.49 -1.97
C HIS A 253 19.28 3.81 -1.45
N TRP A 254 18.48 2.79 -1.13
CA TRP A 254 17.16 2.99 -0.54
C TRP A 254 17.23 3.67 0.84
N GLN A 255 18.18 3.27 1.68
CA GLN A 255 18.44 3.96 2.95
C GLN A 255 18.86 5.43 2.72
N GLY A 256 19.63 5.70 1.67
CA GLY A 256 19.96 7.06 1.23
C GLY A 256 18.72 7.88 0.87
N TYR A 257 17.76 7.29 0.13
CA TYR A 257 16.49 7.95 -0.18
C TYR A 257 15.66 8.21 1.07
N ARG A 258 15.60 7.25 1.99
CA ARG A 258 14.91 7.43 3.28
C ARG A 258 15.47 8.60 4.06
N ARG A 259 16.79 8.67 4.25
CA ARG A 259 17.44 9.77 4.95
C ARG A 259 17.14 11.13 4.30
N LYS A 260 17.17 11.20 2.97
CA LYS A 260 16.82 12.42 2.23
C LYS A 260 15.39 12.89 2.54
N CYS A 261 14.46 11.97 2.77
CA CYS A 261 13.08 12.26 3.16
C CYS A 261 12.88 12.43 4.68
N GLY A 262 13.94 12.47 5.48
CA GLY A 262 13.82 12.52 6.95
C GLY A 262 13.32 11.22 7.58
N ARG A 263 13.46 10.08 6.88
CA ARG A 263 13.16 8.74 7.38
C ARG A 263 14.48 8.06 7.74
N GLY A 264 14.63 7.54 8.97
CA GLY A 264 15.86 6.81 9.33
C GLY A 264 16.32 6.97 10.77
N GLU A 265 15.63 7.81 11.57
CA GLU A 265 15.81 7.82 13.01
C GLU A 265 14.84 6.84 13.67
N TYR A 266 14.96 5.55 13.36
CA TYR A 266 14.48 4.55 14.32
C TYR A 266 15.51 4.52 15.43
N ARG A 267 15.26 5.29 16.50
CA ARG A 267 16.03 5.16 17.74
C ARG A 267 15.99 3.69 18.15
N GLN A 268 17.17 3.10 18.29
CA GLN A 268 17.36 1.77 18.86
C GLN A 268 16.77 1.70 20.26
#